data_AF-A0A914UI43-F1
#
_entry.id   AF-A0A914UI43-F1
#
_cell.length_a   1.000
_cell.length_b   1.000
_cell.length_c   1.000
_cell.angle_alpha   90.00
_cell.angle_beta   90.00
_cell.angle_gamma   90.00
#
_symmetry.space_group_name_H-M   'P 1'
#
loop_
_entity.id
_entity.type
_entity.pdbx_description
1 polymer ?
#
loop_
_entity_poly.entity_id
_entity_poly.type
_entity_poly.pdbx_seq_one_letter_code
_entity_poly.pdbx_strand_id
1 'polypeptide(L)'
;DLARFFGDQCYTYIDYEDKNWHTEPYNGGCPVSCLPAGNMEYFMRIREPVDRIHFAGTESATLWPGYMSGAVQSGLRAAHEVLWNLHPKTVDRKLLEGSVYEQDYHQPQGPVGLSYQSTSSSLAIGKRLLLVSGVAAGLYALSKRYELPFITRVTQHLEEVVYSLYERFHR
;
A
#
# COMPACT_ATOMS: atom_id res chain seq x y z
N ASP A 1 23.04 16.45 13.49
CA ASP A 1 23.59 15.79 12.29
C ASP A 1 24.38 16.69 11.36
N LEU A 2 23.84 17.80 10.84
CA LEU A 2 24.58 18.67 9.92
C LEU A 2 25.92 19.19 10.47
N ALA A 3 25.95 19.67 11.72
CA ALA A 3 27.18 20.13 12.36
C ALA A 3 28.28 19.04 12.47
N ARG A 4 27.90 17.75 12.48
CA ARG A 4 28.87 16.65 12.47
C ARG A 4 29.64 16.57 11.15
N PHE A 5 29.02 16.95 10.04
CA PHE A 5 29.62 16.91 8.70
C PHE A 5 30.23 18.25 8.29
N PHE A 6 29.64 19.36 8.72
CA PHE A 6 29.98 20.70 8.23
C PHE A 6 30.49 21.66 9.32
N GLY A 7 30.60 21.21 10.57
CA GLY A 7 31.10 21.99 11.70
C GLY A 7 30.07 22.96 12.30
N ASP A 8 30.52 23.76 13.26
CA ASP A 8 29.64 24.59 14.10
C ASP A 8 28.93 25.72 13.36
N GLN A 9 29.32 26.03 12.12
CA GLN A 9 28.66 27.04 11.29
C GLN A 9 27.18 26.72 11.03
N CYS A 10 26.77 25.44 11.10
CA CYS A 10 25.37 25.03 10.96
C CYS A 10 24.47 25.55 12.09
N TYR A 11 25.01 25.96 13.23
CA TYR A 11 24.21 26.51 14.34
C TYR A 11 23.82 27.97 14.11
N THR A 12 24.48 28.66 13.18
CA THR A 12 24.20 30.07 12.84
C THR A 12 23.38 30.14 11.56
N TYR A 13 22.10 29.76 11.63
CA TYR A 13 21.17 29.84 10.49
C TYR A 13 20.37 31.15 10.51
N ILE A 14 19.91 31.59 9.33
CA ILE A 14 19.04 32.78 9.19
C ILE A 14 17.58 32.38 9.43
N ASP A 15 17.17 31.24 8.86
CA ASP A 15 15.79 30.76 8.90
C ASP A 15 15.71 29.23 8.77
N TYR A 16 14.59 28.65 9.19
CA TYR A 16 14.31 27.22 9.13
C TYR A 16 12.82 26.97 8.95
N GLU A 17 12.48 26.18 7.93
CA GLU A 17 11.11 25.77 7.63
C GLU A 17 11.07 24.26 7.41
N ASP A 18 10.07 23.60 7.98
CA ASP A 18 9.83 22.18 7.79
C ASP A 18 8.35 21.91 7.52
N LYS A 19 8.10 20.80 6.82
CA LYS A 19 6.74 20.34 6.55
C LYS A 19 6.63 18.86 6.86
N ASN A 20 5.82 18.55 7.86
CA ASN A 20 5.39 17.19 8.10
C ASN A 20 4.23 16.83 7.14
N TRP A 21 4.57 16.08 6.09
CA TRP A 21 3.58 15.61 5.12
C TRP A 21 2.72 14.44 5.62
N HIS A 22 3.15 13.74 6.67
CA HIS A 22 2.37 12.64 7.24
C HIS A 22 1.07 13.15 7.90
N THR A 23 1.06 14.40 8.34
CA THR A 23 -0.11 15.03 8.95
C THR A 23 -1.06 15.68 7.95
N GLU A 24 -0.75 15.65 6.64
CA GLU A 24 -1.61 16.25 5.63
C GLU A 24 -2.82 15.36 5.31
N PRO A 25 -4.06 15.80 5.63
CA PRO A 25 -5.25 14.95 5.55
C PRO A 25 -5.63 14.56 4.12
N TYR A 26 -5.19 15.33 3.12
CA TYR A 26 -5.55 15.10 1.72
C TYR A 26 -4.47 14.39 0.90
N ASN A 27 -3.23 14.32 1.40
CA ASN A 27 -2.13 13.64 0.71
C ASN A 27 -1.94 12.20 1.21
N GLY A 28 -2.13 11.97 2.51
CA GLY A 28 -1.84 10.66 3.13
C GLY A 28 -0.34 10.37 3.31
N GLY A 29 0.54 11.28 2.89
CA GLY A 29 1.99 11.19 3.08
C GLY A 29 2.79 11.81 1.92
N CYS A 30 4.11 11.64 2.00
CA CYS A 30 5.08 11.95 0.93
C CYS A 30 6.33 11.09 1.11
N PRO A 31 7.20 10.96 0.09
CA PRO A 31 7.12 11.64 -1.21
C PRO A 31 6.19 10.96 -2.22
N VAL A 32 6.00 9.64 -2.09
CA VAL A 32 5.26 8.83 -3.06
C VAL A 32 4.50 7.72 -2.35
N SER A 33 3.42 7.25 -2.97
CA SER A 33 2.73 6.05 -2.51
C SER A 33 3.62 4.82 -2.69
N CYS A 34 3.93 4.13 -1.59
CA CYS A 34 4.69 2.88 -1.61
C CYS A 34 3.74 1.67 -1.58
N LEU A 35 3.98 0.69 -2.45
CA LEU A 35 3.19 -0.55 -2.49
C LEU A 35 3.79 -1.60 -1.57
N PRO A 36 3.01 -2.20 -0.67
CA PRO A 36 3.44 -3.38 0.07
C PRO A 36 3.64 -4.58 -0.88
N ALA A 37 4.55 -5.47 -0.51
CA ALA A 37 4.80 -6.70 -1.25
C ALA A 37 3.49 -7.50 -1.47
N GLY A 38 3.36 -8.07 -2.68
CA GLY A 38 2.17 -8.84 -3.08
C GLY A 38 1.05 -8.03 -3.76
N ASN A 39 1.15 -6.70 -3.81
CA ASN A 39 0.10 -5.84 -4.41
C ASN A 39 0.41 -5.35 -5.84
N MET A 40 1.51 -5.82 -6.45
CA MET A 40 1.92 -5.36 -7.78
C MET A 40 0.86 -5.68 -8.86
N GLU A 41 0.13 -6.79 -8.71
CA GLU A 41 -0.97 -7.15 -9.61
C GLU A 41 -2.10 -6.11 -9.59
N TYR A 42 -2.40 -5.52 -8.45
CA TYR A 42 -3.40 -4.46 -8.39
C TYR A 42 -2.84 -3.13 -8.91
N PHE A 43 -1.56 -2.86 -8.62
CA PHE A 43 -0.91 -1.64 -9.08
C PHE A 43 -0.87 -1.53 -10.61
N MET A 44 -0.67 -2.65 -11.31
CA MET A 44 -0.62 -2.64 -12.78
C MET A 44 -1.96 -2.22 -13.42
N ARG A 45 -3.07 -2.29 -12.66
CA ARG A 45 -4.45 -2.00 -13.09
C ARG A 45 -4.95 -0.62 -12.65
N ILE A 46 -4.18 0.17 -11.90
CA ILE A 46 -4.65 1.47 -11.33
C ILE A 46 -5.08 2.52 -12.36
N ARG A 47 -4.68 2.33 -13.62
CA ARG A 47 -5.03 3.21 -14.75
C ARG A 47 -6.18 2.67 -15.59
N GLU A 48 -6.72 1.50 -15.26
CA GLU A 48 -7.88 0.93 -15.97
C GLU A 48 -9.12 1.78 -15.65
N PRO A 49 -9.79 2.36 -16.66
CA PRO A 49 -10.99 3.14 -16.43
C PRO A 49 -12.14 2.25 -15.98
N VAL A 50 -12.98 2.80 -15.10
CA VAL A 50 -14.22 2.16 -14.64
C VAL A 50 -15.39 2.97 -15.18
N ASP A 51 -16.08 2.42 -16.18
CA ASP A 51 -17.14 3.13 -16.92
C ASP A 51 -16.63 4.48 -17.45
N ARG A 52 -17.14 5.60 -16.91
CA ARG A 52 -16.76 6.96 -17.33
C ARG A 52 -15.68 7.60 -16.44
N ILE A 53 -15.13 6.84 -15.50
CA ILE A 53 -14.12 7.32 -14.56
C ILE A 53 -12.75 6.92 -15.07
N HIS A 54 -11.92 7.94 -15.33
CA HIS A 54 -10.52 7.79 -15.70
C HIS A 54 -9.62 8.22 -14.56
N PHE A 55 -8.58 7.45 -14.28
CA PHE A 55 -7.67 7.70 -13.18
C PHE A 55 -6.42 8.43 -13.69
N ALA A 56 -6.08 9.53 -13.04
CA ALA A 56 -4.83 10.28 -13.23
C ALA A 56 -4.01 10.24 -11.92
N GLY A 57 -3.03 11.13 -11.80
CA GLY A 57 -2.15 11.17 -10.62
C GLY A 57 -0.86 10.41 -10.88
N THR A 58 0.22 10.86 -10.26
CA THR A 58 1.57 10.42 -10.62
C THR A 58 1.78 8.91 -10.44
N GLU A 59 1.05 8.27 -9.54
CA GLU A 59 1.07 6.83 -9.33
C GLU A 59 0.65 6.07 -10.58
N SER A 60 -0.29 6.62 -11.36
CA SER A 60 -0.79 6.02 -12.59
C SER A 60 0.11 6.27 -13.80
N ALA A 61 1.21 7.03 -13.65
CA ALA A 61 2.11 7.38 -14.74
C ALA A 61 2.94 6.18 -15.22
N THR A 62 3.18 6.09 -16.52
CA THR A 62 4.10 5.07 -17.09
C THR A 62 5.55 5.52 -17.08
N LEU A 63 5.78 6.83 -16.98
CA LEU A 63 7.09 7.45 -16.91
C LEU A 63 7.19 8.29 -15.65
N TRP A 64 8.26 8.09 -14.89
CA TRP A 64 8.54 8.82 -13.65
C TRP A 64 7.38 8.83 -12.63
N PRO A 65 6.81 7.66 -12.26
CA PRO A 65 5.80 7.61 -11.22
C PRO A 65 6.37 8.10 -9.89
N GLY A 66 5.58 8.90 -9.17
CA GLY A 66 6.01 9.58 -7.95
C GLY A 66 6.65 10.96 -8.14
N TYR A 67 6.73 11.46 -9.37
CA TYR A 67 7.33 12.77 -9.68
C TYR A 67 6.32 13.71 -10.35
N MET A 68 6.59 15.01 -10.30
CA MET A 68 5.77 16.01 -10.98
C MET A 68 5.63 15.75 -12.49
N SER A 69 6.67 15.22 -13.14
CA SER A 69 6.62 14.80 -14.55
C SER A 69 5.61 13.69 -14.78
N GLY A 70 5.53 12.71 -13.87
CA GLY A 70 4.50 11.67 -13.88
C GLY A 70 3.10 12.22 -13.65
N ALA A 71 2.93 13.22 -12.78
CA ALA A 71 1.64 13.88 -12.57
C ALA A 71 1.14 14.56 -13.86
N VAL A 72 2.02 15.27 -14.58
CA VAL A 72 1.69 15.90 -15.87
C VAL A 72 1.37 14.84 -16.92
N GLN A 73 2.22 13.82 -17.04
CA GLN A 73 2.06 12.76 -18.04
C GLN A 73 0.73 12.01 -17.86
N SER A 74 0.43 11.60 -16.62
CA SER A 74 -0.80 10.88 -16.30
C SER A 74 -2.06 11.73 -16.49
N GLY A 75 -1.99 13.04 -16.16
CA GLY A 75 -3.11 13.96 -16.37
C GLY A 75 -3.44 14.16 -17.84
N LEU A 76 -2.43 14.37 -18.69
CA LEU A 76 -2.63 14.47 -20.14
C LEU A 76 -3.17 13.16 -20.72
N ARG A 77 -2.60 12.01 -20.34
CA ARG A 77 -3.11 10.71 -20.75
C ARG A 77 -4.58 10.53 -20.39
N ALA A 78 -4.96 10.74 -19.13
CA ALA A 78 -6.36 10.59 -18.69
C ALA A 78 -7.31 11.53 -19.45
N ALA A 79 -6.88 12.75 -19.78
CA ALA A 79 -7.67 13.66 -20.61
C ALA A 79 -7.86 13.14 -22.04
N HIS A 80 -6.82 12.58 -22.66
CA HIS A 80 -6.90 11.96 -23.99
C HIS A 80 -7.79 10.70 -23.98
N GLU A 81 -7.73 9.91 -22.92
CA GLU A 81 -8.61 8.75 -22.72
C GLU A 81 -10.09 9.16 -22.64
N VAL A 82 -10.41 10.23 -21.91
CA VAL A 82 -11.78 10.79 -21.84
C VAL A 82 -12.23 11.28 -23.22
N LEU A 83 -11.37 12.04 -23.91
CA LEU A 83 -11.68 12.56 -25.26
C LEU A 83 -11.88 11.42 -26.26
N TRP A 84 -11.10 10.35 -26.15
CA TRP A 84 -11.26 9.14 -26.97
C TRP A 84 -12.62 8.51 -26.75
N ASN A 85 -13.07 8.36 -25.49
CA ASN A 85 -14.37 7.78 -25.18
C ASN A 85 -15.55 8.66 -25.63
N LEU A 86 -15.42 10.00 -25.55
CA LEU A 86 -16.48 10.92 -25.95
C LEU A 86 -16.54 11.12 -27.47
N HIS A 87 -15.39 11.37 -28.10
CA HIS A 87 -15.28 11.68 -29.52
C HIS A 87 -13.99 11.10 -30.12
N PRO A 88 -13.94 9.80 -30.45
CA PRO A 88 -12.73 9.11 -30.89
C PRO A 88 -12.01 9.78 -32.07
N LYS A 89 -12.75 10.46 -32.95
CA LYS A 89 -12.21 11.13 -34.16
C LYS A 89 -11.38 12.39 -33.86
N THR A 90 -11.41 12.89 -32.63
CA THR A 90 -10.75 14.15 -32.24
C THR A 90 -9.35 13.95 -31.66
N VAL A 91 -8.99 12.72 -31.31
CA VAL A 91 -7.71 12.40 -30.65
C VAL A 91 -6.84 11.64 -31.63
N ASP A 92 -5.62 12.14 -31.85
CA ASP A 92 -4.58 11.40 -32.57
C ASP A 92 -4.17 10.17 -31.74
N ARG A 93 -4.04 9.00 -32.38
CA ARG A 93 -3.60 7.76 -31.73
C ARG A 93 -2.26 7.90 -31.05
N LYS A 94 -1.37 8.78 -31.54
CA LYS A 94 -0.09 9.04 -30.90
C LYS A 94 -0.24 9.58 -29.47
N LEU A 95 -1.31 10.31 -29.18
CA LEU A 95 -1.59 10.85 -27.84
C LEU A 95 -2.12 9.79 -26.87
N LEU A 96 -2.44 8.59 -27.37
CA LEU A 96 -2.88 7.45 -26.58
C LEU A 96 -1.72 6.50 -26.23
N GLU A 97 -0.49 6.81 -26.64
CA GLU A 97 0.71 6.03 -26.26
C GLU A 97 0.86 5.96 -24.74
N GLY A 98 1.00 4.74 -24.20
CA GLY A 98 1.03 4.48 -22.75
C GLY A 98 -0.33 4.46 -22.06
N SER A 99 -1.43 4.69 -22.77
CA SER A 99 -2.80 4.59 -22.26
C SER A 99 -3.37 3.17 -22.42
N VAL A 100 -4.54 2.94 -21.82
CA VAL A 100 -5.28 1.68 -22.00
C VAL A 100 -5.93 1.52 -23.38
N TYR A 101 -5.95 2.58 -24.20
CA TYR A 101 -6.48 2.59 -25.57
C TYR A 101 -5.38 2.56 -26.63
N GLU A 102 -4.13 2.39 -26.21
CA GLU A 102 -3.04 2.11 -27.15
C GLU A 102 -3.33 0.82 -27.92
N GLN A 103 -3.00 0.79 -29.21
CA GLN A 103 -3.40 -0.29 -30.11
C GLN A 103 -2.88 -1.67 -29.66
N ASP A 104 -1.67 -1.70 -29.11
CA ASP A 104 -1.00 -2.91 -28.64
C ASP A 104 -1.09 -3.05 -27.11
N TYR A 105 -2.03 -2.34 -26.47
CA TYR A 105 -2.24 -2.46 -25.04
C TYR A 105 -2.78 -3.85 -24.70
N HIS A 106 -2.08 -4.52 -23.80
CA HIS A 106 -2.55 -5.73 -23.13
C HIS A 106 -2.59 -5.46 -21.64
N GLN A 107 -3.68 -5.86 -20.98
CA GLN A 107 -3.73 -5.82 -19.53
C GLN A 107 -2.55 -6.65 -18.99
N PRO A 108 -1.73 -6.08 -18.09
CA PRO A 108 -0.63 -6.84 -17.52
C PRO A 108 -1.22 -8.06 -16.80
N GLN A 109 -0.63 -9.22 -17.00
CA GLN A 109 -1.08 -10.45 -16.34
C GLN A 109 -0.11 -10.78 -15.22
N GLY A 110 -0.65 -11.12 -14.05
CA GLY A 110 0.15 -11.72 -12.98
C GLY A 110 0.78 -13.04 -13.45
N PRO A 111 1.85 -13.51 -12.79
CA PRO A 111 2.48 -14.76 -13.16
C PRO A 111 1.48 -15.92 -13.02
N VAL A 112 1.18 -16.56 -14.16
CA VAL A 112 0.23 -17.68 -14.24
C VAL A 112 0.76 -18.86 -13.43
N GLY A 113 -0.02 -19.33 -12.45
CA GLY A 113 0.33 -20.48 -11.59
C GLY A 113 1.20 -20.15 -10.36
N LEU A 114 1.60 -18.88 -10.17
CA LEU A 114 2.33 -18.39 -8.99
C LEU A 114 1.43 -17.55 -8.06
N SER A 115 0.11 -17.68 -8.16
CA SER A 115 -0.77 -17.25 -7.08
C SER A 115 -0.32 -17.96 -5.80
N TYR A 116 -0.21 -17.25 -4.67
CA TYR A 116 -0.10 -17.90 -3.36
C TYR A 116 -1.29 -18.84 -3.22
N GLN A 117 -1.08 -20.12 -3.56
CA GLN A 117 -1.98 -21.16 -3.15
C GLN A 117 -1.80 -21.17 -1.65
N SER A 118 -2.78 -20.60 -0.94
CA SER A 118 -2.98 -20.97 0.45
C SER A 118 -3.17 -22.48 0.39
N THR A 119 -2.08 -23.20 0.57
CA THR A 119 -2.16 -24.58 0.97
C THR A 119 -2.87 -24.46 2.30
N SER A 120 -4.18 -24.66 2.23
CA SER A 120 -5.01 -25.06 3.34
C SER A 120 -4.42 -26.38 3.82
N SER A 121 -3.22 -26.34 4.40
CA SER A 121 -2.77 -27.38 5.26
C SER A 121 -3.88 -27.43 6.30
N SER A 122 -4.61 -28.52 6.26
CA SER A 122 -5.48 -28.96 7.33
C SER A 122 -4.58 -29.30 8.50
N LEU A 123 -3.85 -28.31 9.04
CA LEU A 123 -3.58 -28.32 10.46
C LEU A 123 -4.96 -28.36 11.09
N ALA A 124 -5.33 -29.57 11.53
CA ALA A 124 -6.53 -29.82 12.32
C ALA A 124 -6.66 -28.67 13.32
N ILE A 125 -7.85 -28.13 13.48
CA ILE A 125 -8.15 -26.90 14.23
C ILE A 125 -7.36 -26.82 15.55
N GLY A 126 -7.17 -27.95 16.24
CA GLY A 126 -6.34 -28.07 17.44
C GLY A 126 -4.88 -27.61 17.30
N LYS A 127 -4.19 -27.90 16.19
CA LYS A 127 -2.81 -27.42 15.96
C LYS A 127 -2.74 -25.92 15.74
N ARG A 128 -3.78 -25.31 15.15
CA ARG A 128 -3.86 -23.84 15.00
C ARG A 128 -4.10 -23.17 16.35
N LEU A 129 -4.99 -23.73 17.16
CA LEU A 129 -5.26 -23.23 18.52
C LEU A 129 -4.03 -23.30 19.42
N LEU A 130 -3.27 -24.41 19.37
CA LEU A 130 -2.01 -24.55 20.13
C LEU A 130 -0.94 -23.55 19.70
N LEU A 131 -0.84 -23.27 18.41
CA LEU A 131 0.16 -22.33 17.88
C LEU A 131 -0.21 -20.89 18.28
N VAL A 132 -1.49 -20.52 18.18
CA VAL A 132 -1.99 -19.21 18.61
C VAL A 132 -1.82 -19.02 20.12
N SER A 133 -2.14 -20.03 20.94
CA SER A 133 -1.97 -19.94 22.40
C SER A 133 -0.49 -19.87 22.80
N GLY A 134 0.39 -20.64 22.14
CA GLY A 134 1.83 -20.57 22.37
C GLY A 134 2.44 -19.22 22.03
N VAL A 135 2.04 -18.62 20.90
CA VAL A 135 2.47 -17.27 20.51
C VAL A 135 1.94 -16.22 21.47
N ALA A 136 0.66 -16.30 21.87
CA ALA A 136 0.08 -15.38 22.85
C ALA A 136 0.79 -15.45 24.22
N ALA A 137 1.08 -16.66 24.70
CA ALA A 137 1.83 -16.87 25.94
C ALA A 137 3.27 -16.34 25.84
N GLY A 138 3.94 -16.54 24.70
CA GLY A 138 5.27 -15.99 24.45
C GLY A 138 5.30 -14.46 24.43
N LEU A 139 4.33 -13.84 23.76
CA LEU A 139 4.16 -12.38 23.74
C LEU A 139 3.84 -11.84 25.14
N TYR A 140 3.00 -12.54 25.92
CA TYR A 140 2.71 -12.18 27.31
C TYR A 140 3.96 -12.26 28.20
N ALA A 141 4.74 -13.34 28.09
CA ALA A 141 5.98 -13.50 28.85
C ALA A 141 7.01 -12.43 28.50
N LEU A 142 7.16 -12.09 27.21
CA LEU A 142 8.00 -11.00 26.74
C LEU A 142 7.49 -9.64 27.24
N SER A 143 6.17 -9.40 27.17
CA SER A 143 5.55 -8.17 27.69
C SER A 143 5.81 -7.98 29.18
N LYS A 144 5.68 -9.05 29.99
CA LYS A 144 5.99 -9.05 31.42
C LYS A 144 7.48 -8.80 31.70
N ARG A 145 8.37 -9.33 30.86
CA ARG A 145 9.82 -9.20 31.01
C ARG A 145 10.34 -7.80 30.66
N TYR A 146 9.67 -7.10 29.74
CA TYR A 146 10.13 -5.80 29.22
C TYR A 146 9.21 -4.62 29.60
N GLU A 147 8.25 -4.80 30.51
CA GLU A 147 7.31 -3.78 31.02
C GLU A 147 6.64 -2.92 29.92
N LEU A 148 6.26 -3.55 28.80
CA LEU A 148 5.71 -2.83 27.64
C LEU A 148 4.26 -2.36 27.89
N PRO A 149 3.96 -1.05 27.81
CA PRO A 149 2.66 -0.49 28.22
C PRO A 149 1.51 -0.68 27.21
N PHE A 150 1.76 -1.19 26.00
CA PHE A 150 0.78 -1.23 24.91
C PHE A 150 0.10 -2.60 24.70
N ILE A 151 0.74 -3.72 25.09
CA ILE A 151 0.27 -5.08 24.74
C ILE A 151 -0.93 -5.54 25.58
N THR A 152 -1.12 -5.00 26.78
CA THR A 152 -2.20 -5.35 27.72
C THR A 152 -3.60 -5.15 27.15
N ARG A 153 -3.79 -4.23 26.20
CA ARG A 153 -5.10 -3.94 25.60
C ARG A 153 -5.48 -4.94 24.50
N VAL A 154 -4.50 -5.55 23.84
CA VAL A 154 -4.70 -6.55 22.77
C VAL A 154 -4.89 -7.95 23.35
N THR A 155 -4.23 -8.26 24.48
CA THR A 155 -4.28 -9.60 25.09
C THR A 155 -5.61 -9.90 25.78
N GLN A 156 -6.30 -8.90 26.35
CA GLN A 156 -7.57 -9.11 27.06
C GLN A 156 -8.68 -9.70 26.17
N HIS A 157 -8.85 -9.20 24.94
CA HIS A 157 -9.85 -9.76 24.01
C HIS A 157 -9.45 -11.17 23.54
N LEU A 158 -8.16 -11.45 23.40
CA LEU A 158 -7.69 -12.78 23.03
C LEU A 158 -7.90 -13.79 24.17
N GLU A 159 -7.73 -13.37 25.43
CA GLU A 159 -8.01 -14.20 26.61
C GLU A 159 -9.48 -14.61 26.71
N GLU A 160 -10.43 -13.69 26.51
CA GLU A 160 -11.86 -14.00 26.52
C GLU A 160 -12.27 -14.97 25.40
N VAL A 161 -11.71 -14.78 24.20
CA VAL A 161 -11.97 -15.67 23.06
C VAL A 161 -11.42 -17.07 23.33
N VAL A 162 -10.19 -17.19 23.84
CA VAL A 162 -9.58 -18.48 24.18
C VAL A 162 -10.35 -19.18 25.31
N TYR A 163 -10.76 -18.45 26.35
CA TYR A 163 -11.57 -19.00 27.44
C TYR A 163 -12.95 -19.49 26.96
N SER A 164 -13.64 -18.69 26.13
CA SER A 164 -14.96 -19.09 25.60
C SER A 164 -14.89 -20.31 24.69
N LEU A 165 -13.79 -20.45 23.93
CA LEU A 165 -13.55 -21.62 23.09
C LEU A 165 -13.19 -22.86 23.91
N TYR A 166 -12.43 -22.70 24.99
CA TYR A 166 -12.10 -23.78 25.93
C TYR A 166 -13.35 -24.33 26.64
N GLU A 167 -14.20 -23.44 27.19
CA GLU A 167 -15.48 -23.79 27.83
C GLU A 167 -16.45 -24.52 26.89
N ARG A 168 -16.43 -24.17 25.60
CA ARG A 168 -17.29 -24.77 24.58
C ARG A 168 -16.80 -26.14 24.09
N PHE A 169 -15.54 -26.47 24.34
CA PHE A 169 -14.93 -27.77 24.00
C PHE A 169 -14.97 -28.77 25.16
N HIS A 170 -15.13 -28.29 26.40
CA HIS A 170 -15.19 -29.11 27.62
C HIS A 170 -16.61 -29.30 28.18
N ARG A 171 -17.64 -28.88 27.44
CA ARG A 171 -19.05 -29.32 27.59
C ARG A 171 -19.40 -30.29 26.48
#